data_AF-A0A2A2R6B5-F1
#
_entry.id   AF-A0A2A2R6B5-F1
#
_cell.length_a   1.000
_cell.length_b   1.000
_cell.length_c   1.000
_cell.angle_alpha   90.00
_cell.angle_beta   90.00
_cell.angle_gamma   90.00
#
_symmetry.space_group_name_H-M   'P 1'
#
loop_
_entity.id
_entity.type
_entity.pdbx_description
1 polymer ?
#
loop_
_entity_poly.entity_id
_entity_poly.type
_entity_poly.pdbx_seq_one_letter_code
_entity_poly.pdbx_strand_id
1 'polypeptide(L)' 'MLTMFAELSGSFHIAFAAVGSAIGVGLIGMKASEAVGRNPGAATPILVQSILAMAFAEGIVFFAIFLGKMGM' A
#
# COMPACT_ATOMS: atom_id res chain seq x y z
N MET A 1 -22.01 -20.72 16.03
CA MET A 1 -20.67 -20.13 15.88
C MET A 1 -20.26 -20.06 14.41
N LEU A 2 -20.35 -21.16 13.65
CA LEU A 2 -20.10 -21.16 12.21
C LEU A 2 -20.98 -20.17 11.43
N THR A 3 -22.25 -20.03 11.83
CA THR A 3 -23.22 -19.09 11.26
C THR A 3 -22.84 -17.62 11.46
N MET A 4 -22.17 -17.26 12.56
CA MET A 4 -21.76 -15.87 12.84
C MET A 4 -20.65 -15.39 11.90
N PHE A 5 -19.75 -16.29 11.47
CA PHE A 5 -18.73 -15.97 10.48
C PHE A 5 -19.30 -15.91 9.05
N ALA A 6 -20.38 -16.65 8.78
CA ALA A 6 -21.08 -16.61 7.49
C ALA A 6 -21.84 -15.28 7.27
N GLU A 7 -22.21 -14.58 8.35
CA GLU A 7 -22.85 -13.26 8.28
C GLU A 7 -21.84 -12.11 8.05
N LEU A 8 -20.53 -12.40 8.06
CA LEU A 8 -19.49 -11.41 7.84
C LEU A 8 -19.55 -10.90 6.39
N SER A 9 -20.16 -9.73 6.20
CA SER A 9 -20.37 -9.09 4.91
C SER A 9 -19.66 -7.73 4.85
N GLY A 10 -19.26 -7.30 3.66
CA GLY A 10 -18.55 -6.03 3.44
C GLY A 10 -17.27 -6.15 2.60
N SER A 11 -16.57 -5.03 2.42
CA SER A 11 -15.40 -4.92 1.54
C SER A 11 -14.08 -5.29 2.22
N PHE A 12 -14.00 -6.48 2.83
CA PHE A 12 -12.79 -6.94 3.54
C PHE A 12 -11.54 -6.95 2.66
N HIS A 13 -11.68 -7.29 1.37
CA HIS A 13 -10.59 -7.26 0.39
C HIS A 13 -9.98 -5.86 0.25
N ILE A 14 -10.79 -4.79 0.32
CA ILE A 14 -10.31 -3.40 0.30
C ILE A 14 -9.55 -3.08 1.58
N ALA A 15 -10.09 -3.49 2.75
CA ALA A 15 -9.43 -3.26 4.03
C ALA A 15 -8.04 -3.94 4.10
N PHE A 16 -7.94 -5.19 3.66
CA PHE A 16 -6.65 -5.89 3.61
C PHE A 16 -5.69 -5.28 2.60
N ALA A 17 -6.17 -4.87 1.42
CA ALA A 17 -5.35 -4.18 0.44
C ALA A 17 -4.82 -2.84 0.98
N ALA A 18 -5.69 -2.04 1.63
CA ALA A 18 -5.31 -0.76 2.21
C ALA A 18 -4.27 -0.92 3.33
N VAL A 19 -4.43 -1.91 4.22
CA VAL A 19 -3.45 -2.19 5.29
C VAL A 19 -2.10 -2.63 4.69
N GLY A 20 -2.12 -3.54 3.72
CA GLY A 20 -0.89 -4.00 3.05
C GLY A 20 -0.16 -2.85 2.36
N SER A 21 -0.88 -1.98 1.68
CA SER A 21 -0.32 -0.79 1.02
C SER A 21 0.25 0.21 2.02
N ALA A 22 -0.46 0.51 3.11
CA ALA A 22 0.02 1.44 4.13
C ALA A 22 1.34 0.96 4.76
N ILE A 23 1.45 -0.35 5.03
CA ILE A 23 2.69 -0.96 5.52
C ILE A 23 3.79 -0.84 4.45
N GLY A 24 3.49 -1.17 3.20
CA GLY A 24 4.45 -1.07 2.09
C GLY A 24 5.00 0.34 1.91
N VAL A 25 4.13 1.34 1.83
CA VAL A 25 4.50 2.76 1.72
C VAL A 25 5.31 3.22 2.93
N GLY A 26 4.91 2.84 4.15
CA GLY A 26 5.63 3.16 5.37
C GLY A 26 7.07 2.61 5.37
N LEU A 27 7.26 1.36 4.93
CA LEU A 27 8.58 0.74 4.81
C LEU A 27 9.45 1.42 3.74
N ILE A 28 8.86 1.77 2.60
CA ILE A 28 9.57 2.51 1.53
C ILE A 28 10.03 3.87 2.07
N GLY A 29 9.16 4.61 2.75
CA GLY A 29 9.47 5.91 3.35
C GLY A 29 10.60 5.81 4.37
N MET A 30 10.52 4.85 5.29
CA MET A 30 11.56 4.59 6.29
C MET A 30 12.92 4.34 5.64
N LYS A 31 12.99 3.46 4.62
CA LYS A 31 14.24 3.14 3.93
C LYS A 31 14.75 4.30 3.06
N ALA A 32 13.86 5.08 2.47
CA ALA A 32 14.23 6.29 1.76
C ALA A 32 14.87 7.31 2.72
N SER A 33 14.27 7.55 3.89
CA SER A 33 14.83 8.46 4.90
C SER A 33 16.20 8.00 5.42
N GLU A 34 16.37 6.71 5.70
CA GLU A 34 17.67 6.14 6.06
C GLU A 34 18.71 6.34 4.95
N ALA A 35 18.34 6.09 3.70
CA ALA A 35 19.24 6.21 2.55
C ALA A 35 19.67 7.67 2.31
N VAL A 36 18.74 8.63 2.44
CA VAL A 36 19.02 10.08 2.36
C VAL A 36 19.94 10.51 3.50
N GLY A 37 19.67 10.05 4.73
CA GLY A 37 20.52 10.37 5.89
C GLY A 37 21.95 9.86 5.74
N ARG A 38 22.15 8.70 5.08
CA ARG A 38 23.48 8.15 4.79
C ARG A 38 24.16 8.81 3.59
N ASN A 39 23.40 9.25 2.59
CA ASN A 39 23.92 9.85 1.37
C ASN A 39 23.13 11.13 1.00
N PRO A 40 23.40 12.27 1.67
CA PRO A 40 22.62 13.49 1.47
C PRO A 40 22.67 14.03 0.04
N GLY A 41 23.80 13.84 -0.67
CA GLY A 41 23.96 14.25 -2.07
C GLY A 41 23.07 13.48 -3.07
N ALA A 42 22.50 12.34 -2.66
CA ALA A 42 21.61 11.53 -3.48
C ALA A 42 20.12 11.70 -3.12
N ALA A 43 19.76 12.76 -2.38
CA ALA A 43 18.40 12.95 -1.88
C ALA A 43 17.33 12.96 -2.97
N THR A 44 17.55 13.71 -4.06
CA THR A 44 16.59 13.81 -5.16
C THR A 44 16.41 12.47 -5.90
N PRO A 45 17.48 11.76 -6.33
CA PRO A 45 17.34 10.42 -6.89
C PRO A 45 16.56 9.44 -5.99
N ILE A 46 16.85 9.42 -4.68
CA ILE A 46 16.18 8.55 -3.72
C ILE A 46 14.69 8.91 -3.60
N LEU A 47 14.35 10.20 -3.56
CA LEU A 47 12.97 10.68 -3.53
C LEU A 47 12.19 10.25 -4.78
N VAL A 48 12.78 10.39 -5.97
CA VAL A 48 12.12 9.99 -7.22
C VAL A 48 11.85 8.48 -7.23
N GLN A 49 12.85 7.68 -6.86
CA GLN A 49 12.68 6.23 -6.79
C GLN A 49 11.64 5.81 -5.73
N SER A 50 11.62 6.46 -4.57
CA SER A 50 10.68 6.14 -3.50
C SER A 50 9.24 6.49 -3.88
N ILE A 51 9.00 7.63 -4.54
CA ILE A 51 7.66 8.00 -5.05
C ILE A 51 7.16 6.95 -6.06
N LEU A 52 8.01 6.51 -6.99
CA LEU A 52 7.63 5.46 -7.96
C LEU A 52 7.29 4.14 -7.25
N ALA A 53 8.09 3.74 -6.27
CA ALA A 53 7.83 2.53 -5.49
C ALA A 53 6.54 2.63 -4.66
N MET A 54 6.28 3.78 -4.03
CA MET A 54 5.03 4.05 -3.30
C MET A 54 3.83 4.00 -4.24
N ALA A 55 3.91 4.59 -5.43
CA ALA A 55 2.85 4.54 -6.42
C ALA A 55 2.55 3.10 -6.88
N PHE A 56 3.56 2.25 -7.02
CA PHE A 56 3.34 0.82 -7.31
C PHE A 56 2.68 0.08 -6.14
N ALA A 57 3.06 0.39 -4.89
CA ALA A 57 2.44 -0.20 -3.71
C ALA A 57 0.96 0.21 -3.57
N GLU A 58 0.64 1.49 -3.77
CA GLU A 58 -0.72 2.02 -3.71
C GLU A 58 -1.59 1.62 -4.92
N GLY A 59 -0.98 1.38 -6.09
CA GLY A 59 -1.67 0.93 -7.29
C GLY A 59 -2.51 -0.35 -7.08
N ILE A 60 -2.07 -1.24 -6.19
CA ILE A 60 -2.79 -2.48 -5.86
C ILE A 60 -4.11 -2.19 -5.14
N VAL A 61 -4.16 -1.14 -4.30
CA VAL A 61 -5.40 -0.73 -3.60
C VAL A 61 -6.43 -0.21 -4.59
N PHE A 62 -6.00 0.51 -5.62
CA PHE A 62 -6.90 0.95 -6.69
C PHE A 62 -7.54 -0.24 -7.41
N PHE A 63 -6.78 -1.31 -7.69
CA PHE A 63 -7.38 -2.54 -8.23
C PHE A 63 -8.40 -3.16 -7.28
N ALA A 64 -8.09 -3.23 -5.98
CA ALA A 64 -9.01 -3.79 -4.98
C ALA A 64 -10.31 -2.97 -4.86
N ILE A 65 -10.25 -1.64 -4.95
CA ILE A 65 -11.42 -0.75 -4.88
C ILE A 65 -12.27 -0.83 -6.15
N PHE A 66 -11.65 -0.73 -7.32
CA PHE A 66 -12.37 -0.60 -8.59
C PHE A 66 -12.82 -1.95 -9.17
N LEU A 67 -11.98 -2.99 -9.08
CA LEU A 67 -12.35 -4.33 -9.57
C LEU A 67 -13.33 -5.03 -8.62
N GLY A 68 -13.21 -4.82 -7.31
CA GLY A 68 -14.13 -5.38 -6.31
C GLY A 68 -15.57 -4.85 -6.42
N LYS A 69 -15.76 -3.65 -6.97
CA LYS A 69 -17.08 -3.06 -7.24
C LYS A 69 -17.67 -3.42 -8.61
N MET A 70 -16.84 -3.78 -9.60
CA MET A 70 -17.32 -4.16 -10.95
C MET A 70 -17.84 -5.60 -11.05
N GLY A 71 -17.65 -6.41 -10.01
CA GLY A 71 -18.09 -7.82 -9.97
C GLY A 71 -19.46 -8.05 -9.31
N MET A 72 -20.27 -7.01 -9.11
CA MET A 72 -21.64 -7.08 -8.59
C MET A 72 -22.65 -6.61 -9.63
#